data_AF-A0A7W6F6Y7-F1
#
_entry.id   AF-A0A7W6F6Y7-F1
#
_cell.length_a   1.000
_cell.length_b   1.000
_cell.length_c   1.000
_cell.angle_alpha   90.00
_cell.angle_beta   90.00
_cell.angle_gamma   90.00
#
_symmetry.space_group_name_H-M   'P 1'
#
loop_
_entity.id
_entity.type
_entity.pdbx_description
1 polymer ?
#
loop_
_entity_poly.entity_id
_entity_poly.type
_entity_poly.pdbx_seq_one_letter_code
_entity_poly.pdbx_strand_id
1 'polypeptide(L)'
;MTTLAAGLEIDSTEGVPVGRLPKSMTLGELAALGHEPQPVAKAIRAKCIDCSGGKVSEVRRCVATTCPLWPLRMGTNPFHGSAAQAAKSPEDRQVLEAA
;
A
#
# COMPACT_ATOMS: atom_id res chain seq x y z
N MET A 1 -14.79 17.75 26.21
CA MET A 1 -14.12 16.47 25.88
C MET A 1 -13.79 16.53 24.39
N THR A 2 -12.52 16.67 24.02
CA THR A 2 -12.13 16.73 22.60
C THR A 2 -12.32 15.34 22.00
N THR A 3 -13.30 15.18 21.12
CA THR A 3 -13.49 13.93 20.38
C THR A 3 -12.30 13.75 19.44
N LEU A 4 -11.57 12.63 19.55
CA LEU A 4 -10.48 12.31 18.62
C LEU A 4 -11.05 12.09 17.20
N ALA A 5 -10.26 12.39 16.18
CA ALA A 5 -10.60 12.04 14.81
C ALA A 5 -10.83 10.53 14.68
N ALA A 6 -11.76 10.13 13.82
CA ALA A 6 -11.96 8.73 13.50
C ALA A 6 -10.60 8.11 13.07
N GLY A 7 -10.25 6.97 13.66
CA GLY A 7 -8.95 6.32 13.43
C GLY A 7 -7.81 6.70 14.36
N LEU A 8 -8.01 7.60 15.33
CA LEU A 8 -7.03 7.90 16.38
C LEU A 8 -7.46 7.37 17.75
N GLU A 9 -6.49 7.00 18.58
CA GLU A 9 -6.65 6.65 20.00
C GLU A 9 -5.57 7.37 20.83
N ILE A 10 -5.73 7.38 22.15
CA ILE A 10 -4.72 7.94 23.04
C ILE A 10 -3.79 6.81 23.49
N ASP A 11 -2.49 6.99 23.28
CA ASP A 11 -1.50 6.08 23.85
C ASP A 11 -1.61 6.11 25.37
N SER A 12 -1.76 4.94 25.98
CA SER A 12 -2.00 4.83 27.43
C SER A 12 -0.76 5.13 28.27
N THR A 13 0.43 5.15 27.65
CA THR A 13 1.71 5.39 28.31
C THR A 13 2.10 6.87 28.21
N GLU A 14 1.99 7.44 27.01
CA GLU A 14 2.44 8.80 26.69
C GLU A 14 1.31 9.84 26.71
N GLY A 15 0.05 9.40 26.67
CA GLY A 15 -1.10 10.31 26.65
C GLY A 15 -1.26 11.10 25.34
N VAL A 16 -0.55 10.71 24.28
CA VAL A 16 -0.57 11.38 22.97
C VAL A 16 -1.47 10.66 21.97
N PRO A 17 -2.05 11.36 20.97
CA PRO A 17 -2.80 10.72 19.91
C PRO A 17 -1.90 9.83 19.03
N VAL A 18 -2.33 8.58 18.83
CA VAL A 18 -1.72 7.60 17.92
C VAL A 18 -2.77 7.00 17.00
N GLY A 19 -2.33 6.41 15.89
CA GLY A 19 -3.23 5.73 14.95
C GLY A 19 -3.76 4.42 15.54
N ARG A 20 -5.08 4.23 15.50
CA ARG A 20 -5.72 2.95 15.84
C ARG A 20 -5.23 1.85 14.90
N LEU A 21 -5.12 0.63 15.43
CA LEU A 21 -4.85 -0.53 14.60
C LEU A 21 -6.02 -0.77 13.63
N PRO A 22 -5.81 -0.82 12.30
CA PRO A 22 -6.90 -1.04 11.36
C PRO A 22 -7.67 -2.36 11.58
N LYS A 23 -7.00 -3.35 12.19
CA LYS A 23 -7.61 -4.64 12.54
C LYS A 23 -8.64 -4.57 13.67
N SER A 24 -8.59 -3.53 14.52
CA SER A 24 -9.57 -3.28 15.58
C SER A 24 -10.64 -2.27 15.18
N MET A 25 -10.73 -1.95 13.89
CA MET A 25 -11.74 -1.05 13.32
C MET A 25 -12.72 -1.85 12.47
N THR A 26 -13.97 -1.40 12.45
CA THR A 26 -14.98 -1.92 11.54
C THR A 26 -14.73 -1.43 10.11
N LEU A 27 -15.26 -2.16 9.12
CA LEU A 27 -15.18 -1.73 7.71
C LEU A 27 -15.88 -0.38 7.48
N GLY A 28 -16.96 -0.09 8.21
CA GLY A 28 -17.65 1.20 8.15
C GLY A 28 -16.80 2.36 8.66
N GLU A 29 -16.07 2.15 9.77
CA GLU A 29 -15.11 3.14 10.27
C GLU A 29 -13.96 3.38 9.27
N LEU A 30 -13.43 2.33 8.64
CA LEU A 30 -12.39 2.46 7.62
C LEU A 30 -12.92 3.20 6.37
N ALA A 31 -14.13 2.88 5.91
CA ALA A 31 -14.75 3.55 4.79
C ALA A 31 -15.04 5.03 5.08
N ALA A 32 -15.45 5.38 6.31
CA ALA A 32 -15.63 6.76 6.74
C ALA A 32 -14.34 7.60 6.70
N LEU A 33 -13.17 6.94 6.73
CA LEU A 33 -11.86 7.54 6.53
C LEU A 33 -11.41 7.59 5.06
N GLY A 34 -12.27 7.16 4.12
CA GLY A 34 -11.98 7.10 2.70
C GLY A 34 -11.22 5.84 2.27
N HIS A 35 -11.13 4.81 3.12
CA HIS A 35 -10.52 3.53 2.75
C HIS A 35 -11.54 2.58 2.14
N GLU A 36 -11.55 2.50 0.81
CA GLU A 36 -12.36 1.53 0.08
C GLU A 36 -11.59 0.22 -0.20
N PRO A 37 -12.27 -0.94 -0.20
CA PRO A 37 -11.66 -2.20 -0.61
C PRO A 37 -11.09 -2.12 -2.03
N GLN A 38 -9.79 -2.32 -2.18
CA GLN A 38 -9.10 -2.29 -3.47
C GLN A 38 -7.93 -3.28 -3.50
N PRO A 39 -7.51 -3.76 -4.69
CA PRO A 39 -6.31 -4.55 -4.82
C PRO A 39 -5.09 -3.82 -4.23
N VAL A 40 -4.25 -4.54 -3.49
CA VAL A 40 -3.05 -3.99 -2.81
C VAL A 40 -2.17 -3.19 -3.77
N ALA A 41 -1.97 -3.65 -5.00
CA ALA A 41 -1.17 -2.94 -5.99
C ALA A 41 -1.76 -1.58 -6.38
N LYS A 42 -3.10 -1.42 -6.37
CA LYS A 42 -3.74 -0.10 -6.60
C LYS A 42 -3.50 0.86 -5.45
N ALA A 43 -3.60 0.39 -4.20
CA ALA A 43 -3.27 1.20 -3.03
C ALA A 43 -1.81 1.67 -3.05
N ILE A 44 -0.89 0.76 -3.42
CA ILE A 44 0.53 1.09 -3.59
C ILE A 44 0.74 2.11 -4.72
N ARG A 45 0.05 1.98 -5.86
CA ARG A 45 0.11 2.97 -6.93
C ARG A 45 -0.34 4.35 -6.46
N ALA A 46 -1.40 4.45 -5.66
CA ALA A 46 -1.83 5.73 -5.09
C ALA A 46 -0.70 6.35 -4.24
N LYS A 47 -0.01 5.54 -3.43
CA LYS A 47 1.17 6.01 -2.69
C LYS A 47 2.33 6.43 -3.59
N CYS A 48 2.56 5.73 -4.70
CA CYS A 48 3.60 6.14 -5.65
C CYS A 48 3.28 7.47 -6.33
N ILE A 49 2.00 7.73 -6.64
CA ILE A 49 1.56 9.04 -7.19
C ILE A 49 1.80 10.14 -6.16
N ASP A 50 1.41 9.92 -4.91
CA ASP A 50 1.67 10.83 -3.78
C ASP A 50 3.17 11.13 -3.61
N CYS A 51 3.99 10.08 -3.53
CA CYS A 51 5.45 10.18 -3.43
C CYS A 51 6.08 10.95 -4.61
N SER A 52 5.47 10.88 -5.80
CA SER A 52 5.90 11.59 -7.01
C SER A 52 5.29 13.00 -7.13
N GLY A 53 4.80 13.57 -6.03
CA GLY A 53 4.21 14.92 -6.00
C GLY A 53 2.90 15.03 -6.79
N GLY A 54 2.10 13.96 -6.83
CA GLY A 54 0.85 13.88 -7.57
C GLY A 54 0.98 13.63 -9.07
N LYS A 55 2.20 13.52 -9.60
CA LYS A 55 2.44 13.40 -11.05
C LYS A 55 2.50 11.93 -11.49
N VAL A 56 1.46 11.47 -12.17
CA VAL A 56 1.41 10.10 -12.74
C VAL A 56 2.58 9.83 -13.70
N SER A 57 3.02 10.84 -14.44
CA SER A 57 4.16 10.77 -15.37
C SER A 57 5.47 10.43 -14.67
N GLU A 58 5.64 10.89 -13.44
CA GLU A 58 6.85 10.70 -12.64
C GLU A 58 6.88 9.31 -12.00
N VAL A 59 5.73 8.70 -11.71
CA VAL A 59 5.68 7.29 -11.25
C VAL A 59 6.33 6.36 -12.28
N ARG A 60 6.08 6.60 -13.58
CA ARG A 60 6.72 5.84 -14.66
C ARG A 60 8.23 6.13 -14.76
N ARG A 61 8.63 7.39 -14.53
CA ARG A 61 10.02 7.86 -14.60
C ARG A 61 10.81 7.64 -13.31
N CYS A 62 10.20 7.08 -12.27
CA CYS A 62 10.83 6.87 -10.97
C CYS A 62 12.07 5.96 -11.09
N VAL A 63 13.23 6.52 -10.72
CA VAL A 63 14.55 5.87 -10.76
C VAL A 63 14.94 5.21 -9.44
N ALA A 64 14.10 5.29 -8.40
CA ALA A 64 14.36 4.69 -7.09
C ALA A 64 14.16 3.16 -7.13
N THR A 65 15.02 2.44 -7.88
CA THR A 65 14.91 1.00 -8.11
C THR A 65 15.12 0.15 -6.86
N THR A 66 15.74 0.72 -5.82
CA THR A 66 15.88 0.09 -4.49
C THR A 66 14.64 0.27 -3.61
N CYS A 67 13.65 1.05 -4.05
CA CYS A 67 12.39 1.19 -3.32
C CYS A 67 11.63 -0.15 -3.34
N PRO A 68 11.22 -0.70 -2.18
CA PRO A 68 10.46 -1.96 -2.13
C PRO A 68 9.15 -1.93 -2.91
N LEU A 69 8.57 -0.75 -3.11
CA LEU A 69 7.33 -0.56 -3.88
C LEU A 69 7.57 -0.42 -5.39
N TRP A 70 8.82 -0.28 -5.84
CA TRP A 70 9.15 -0.02 -7.24
C TRP A 70 8.58 -1.08 -8.22
N PRO A 71 8.61 -2.40 -7.92
CA PRO A 71 7.99 -3.41 -8.80
C PRO A 71 6.46 -3.27 -8.92
N LEU A 72 5.83 -2.63 -7.93
CA LEU A 72 4.37 -2.51 -7.77
C LEU A 72 3.82 -1.15 -8.24
N ARG A 73 4.71 -0.19 -8.52
CA ARG A 73 4.36 1.22 -8.80
C ARG A 73 3.40 1.43 -9.98
N MET A 74 3.31 0.45 -10.89
CA MET A 74 2.40 0.48 -12.03
C MET A 74 0.99 -0.05 -11.72
N GLY A 75 0.69 -0.40 -10.47
CA GLY A 75 -0.63 -0.90 -10.08
C GLY A 75 -0.85 -2.39 -10.36
N THR A 76 0.24 -3.11 -10.64
CA THR A 76 0.27 -4.55 -10.90
C THR A 76 1.29 -5.20 -9.98
N ASN A 77 1.02 -6.43 -9.52
CA ASN A 77 1.97 -7.19 -8.72
C ASN A 77 2.64 -8.25 -9.59
N PRO A 78 3.94 -8.13 -9.93
CA PRO A 78 4.61 -9.13 -10.76
C PRO A 78 4.84 -10.46 -10.00
N PHE A 79 4.70 -10.47 -8.68
CA PHE A 79 4.98 -11.63 -7.83
C PHE A 79 3.74 -12.47 -7.52
N HIS A 80 2.53 -11.95 -7.76
CA HIS A 80 1.28 -12.66 -7.44
C HIS A 80 0.17 -12.43 -8.49
N GLY A 81 -0.77 -13.37 -8.59
CA GLY A 81 -1.94 -13.28 -9.49
C GLY A 81 -1.64 -13.66 -10.95
N SER A 82 -2.49 -13.23 -11.89
CA SER A 82 -2.33 -13.53 -13.32
C SER A 82 -1.05 -12.95 -13.93
N ALA A 83 -0.44 -11.95 -13.30
CA ALA A 83 0.88 -11.44 -13.69
C ALA A 83 2.03 -12.38 -13.28
N ALA A 84 1.90 -13.16 -12.20
CA ALA A 84 2.86 -14.23 -11.87
C ALA A 84 2.73 -15.44 -12.82
N GLN A 85 1.55 -15.64 -13.43
CA GLN A 85 1.39 -16.57 -14.56
C GLN A 85 2.13 -16.10 -15.82
N ALA A 86 2.66 -14.86 -15.81
CA ALA A 86 3.58 -14.35 -16.81
C ALA A 86 5.06 -14.55 -16.41
N ALA A 87 5.39 -15.49 -15.51
CA ALA A 87 6.73 -16.07 -15.46
C ALA A 87 7.04 -16.63 -16.86
N LYS A 88 7.80 -15.86 -17.65
CA LYS A 88 8.10 -16.19 -19.05
C LYS A 88 9.21 -17.23 -19.13
N SER A 89 9.92 -17.45 -18.04
CA SER A 89 11.03 -18.38 -17.93
C SER A 89 10.96 -19.25 -16.67
N PRO A 90 11.65 -20.41 -16.66
CA PRO A 90 11.88 -21.19 -15.44
C PRO A 90 12.61 -20.39 -14.34
N GLU A 91 13.48 -19.47 -14.73
CA GLU A 91 14.24 -18.61 -13.82
C GLU A 91 13.30 -17.66 -13.06
N ASP A 92 12.31 -17.10 -13.74
CA ASP A 92 11.28 -16.26 -13.12
C ASP A 92 10.52 -17.03 -12.04
N ARG A 93 10.20 -18.32 -12.29
CA ARG A 93 9.53 -19.17 -11.30
C ARG A 93 10.42 -19.44 -10.08
N GLN A 94 11.70 -19.69 -10.30
CA GLN A 94 12.65 -19.89 -9.20
C GLN A 94 12.74 -18.66 -8.28
N VAL A 95 12.70 -17.45 -8.84
CA VAL A 95 12.66 -16.20 -8.05
C VAL A 95 11.41 -16.12 -7.18
N LEU A 96 10.26 -16.58 -7.67
CA LEU A 96 9.00 -16.57 -6.92
C LEU A 96 8.97 -17.61 -5.80
N GLU A 97 9.55 -18.79 -6.02
CA GLU A 97 9.59 -19.89 -5.04
C GLU A 97 10.56 -19.63 -3.89
N ALA A 98 11.55 -18.75 -4.09
CA ALA A 98 12.54 -18.37 -3.08
C ALA A 98 12.08 -17.26 -2.12
N ALA A 99 10.90 -16.68 -2.33
CA ALA A 99 10.34 -15.55 -1.57
C ALA A 99 9.26 -16.00 -0.57
#